data_AF-A0A7Z0WTH7-F1
#
_entry.id   AF-A0A7Z0WTH7-F1
#
_cell.length_a   1.000
_cell.length_b   1.000
_cell.length_c   1.000
_cell.angle_alpha   90.00
_cell.angle_beta   90.00
_cell.angle_gamma   90.00
#
_symmetry.space_group_name_H-M   'P 1'
#
loop_
_entity.id
_entity.type
_entity.pdbx_description
1 polymer ?
#
loop_
_entity_poly.entity_id
_entity_poly.type
_entity_poly.pdbx_seq_one_letter_code
_entity_poly.pdbx_strand_id
1 'polypeptide(L)'
;MKQYEVTKHAIDRAVERLGVLRSVAPNHLVQLMQTAVYVGSNPDKRGGRQEVYDHHKSRVRFIVYKNKIVTVYKMPAPLDAIPDEMKAALRRKANAMIRRIKRETRALNVQLAEKNLEIAQLELNRAKARSNKVIASIDEKISVLKSEYSDLAAKRSELAEKEKGVAAYV
;
A
#
# COMPACT_ATOMS: atom_id res chain seq x y z
N MET A 1 26.79 -24.95 -3.87
CA MET A 1 25.53 -24.91 -3.10
C MET A 1 25.82 -24.41 -1.71
N LYS A 2 24.98 -23.53 -1.13
CA LYS A 2 25.15 -23.11 0.27
C LYS A 2 24.71 -24.26 1.18
N GLN A 3 25.55 -24.62 2.15
CA GLN A 3 25.27 -25.74 3.05
C GLN A 3 24.50 -25.21 4.26
N TYR A 4 23.20 -25.47 4.34
CA TYR A 4 22.37 -25.06 5.49
C TYR A 4 22.26 -26.20 6.51
N GLU A 5 22.40 -25.89 7.79
CA GLU A 5 22.10 -26.84 8.87
C GLU A 5 20.63 -26.76 9.27
N VAL A 6 20.00 -27.89 9.51
CA VAL A 6 18.59 -27.95 9.95
C VAL A 6 18.54 -28.24 11.44
N THR A 7 17.91 -27.35 12.21
CA THR A 7 17.76 -27.56 13.66
C THR A 7 16.70 -28.63 13.96
N LYS A 8 16.81 -29.26 15.14
CA LYS A 8 15.78 -30.20 15.64
C LYS A 8 14.39 -29.54 15.66
N HIS A 9 14.32 -28.27 16.07
CA HIS A 9 13.08 -27.51 16.08
C HIS A 9 12.47 -27.37 14.68
N ALA A 10 13.27 -27.05 13.66
CA ALA A 10 12.79 -26.97 12.28
C ALA A 10 12.28 -28.33 11.77
N ILE A 11 12.93 -29.45 12.14
CA ILE A 11 12.47 -30.80 11.81
C ILE A 11 11.11 -31.07 12.45
N ASP A 12 10.96 -30.82 13.75
CA ASP A 12 9.69 -31.01 14.46
C ASP A 12 8.56 -30.17 13.86
N ARG A 13 8.85 -28.91 13.50
CA ARG A 13 7.88 -28.01 12.85
C ARG A 13 7.55 -28.45 11.42
N ALA A 14 8.48 -29.05 10.68
CA ALA A 14 8.20 -29.58 9.35
C ALA A 14 7.25 -30.78 9.41
N VAL A 15 7.41 -31.67 10.38
CA VAL A 15 6.47 -32.78 10.60
C VAL A 15 5.09 -32.22 10.96
N GLU A 16 5.03 -31.33 11.95
CA GLU A 16 3.76 -30.78 12.46
C GLU A 16 3.01 -29.92 11.44
N ARG A 17 3.72 -29.03 10.72
CA ARG A 17 3.09 -27.98 9.90
C ARG A 17 3.06 -28.30 8.42
N LEU A 18 4.04 -29.08 7.93
CA LEU A 18 4.17 -29.42 6.51
C LEU A 18 3.76 -30.87 6.22
N GLY A 19 3.59 -31.70 7.26
CA GLY A 19 3.20 -33.11 7.10
C GLY A 19 4.31 -33.98 6.51
N VAL A 20 5.57 -33.56 6.61
CA VAL A 20 6.71 -34.28 6.05
C VAL A 20 7.19 -35.35 7.04
N LEU A 21 7.58 -36.52 6.54
CA LEU A 21 8.16 -37.57 7.38
C LEU A 21 9.45 -37.10 8.05
N ARG A 22 9.59 -37.37 9.36
CA ARG A 22 10.73 -36.91 10.18
C ARG A 22 12.09 -37.32 9.60
N SER A 23 12.19 -38.51 9.02
CA SER A 23 13.41 -39.03 8.40
C SER A 23 13.83 -38.27 7.14
N VAL A 24 12.87 -37.74 6.39
CA VAL A 24 13.10 -37.04 5.11
C VAL A 24 13.15 -35.52 5.29
N ALA A 25 12.59 -35.00 6.39
CA ALA A 25 12.50 -33.58 6.68
C ALA A 25 13.83 -32.81 6.54
N PRO A 26 14.99 -33.28 7.03
CA PRO A 26 16.25 -32.52 6.90
C PRO A 26 16.61 -32.24 5.44
N ASN A 27 16.63 -33.28 4.60
CA ASN A 27 16.98 -33.16 3.18
C ASN A 27 15.93 -32.34 2.42
N HIS A 28 14.65 -32.54 2.72
CA HIS A 28 13.55 -31.80 2.10
C HIS A 28 13.66 -30.30 2.37
N LEU A 29 13.92 -29.89 3.62
CA LEU A 29 14.05 -28.48 3.96
C LEU A 29 15.27 -27.82 3.29
N VAL A 30 16.41 -28.51 3.23
CA VAL A 30 17.61 -28.01 2.53
C VAL A 30 17.32 -27.82 1.04
N GLN A 31 16.65 -28.76 0.39
CA GLN A 31 16.32 -28.69 -1.03
C GLN A 31 15.40 -27.49 -1.34
N LEU A 32 14.36 -27.28 -0.54
CA LEU A 32 13.48 -26.11 -0.68
C LEU A 32 14.24 -24.80 -0.45
N MET A 33 15.14 -24.78 0.53
CA MET A 33 15.95 -23.61 0.86
C MET A 33 16.87 -23.17 -0.29
N GLN A 34 17.37 -24.10 -1.11
CA GLN A 34 18.24 -23.75 -2.27
C GLN A 34 17.55 -22.87 -3.31
N THR A 35 16.22 -22.94 -3.40
CA THR A 35 15.41 -22.18 -4.36
C THR A 35 14.50 -21.16 -3.69
N ALA A 36 14.67 -20.95 -2.38
CA ALA A 36 13.92 -19.96 -1.63
C ALA A 36 14.46 -18.55 -1.87
N VAL A 37 13.56 -17.57 -1.90
CA VAL A 37 13.88 -16.15 -2.15
C VAL A 37 13.94 -15.41 -0.82
N TYR A 38 14.95 -14.56 -0.64
CA TYR A 38 15.05 -13.70 0.53
C TYR A 38 13.95 -12.63 0.53
N VAL A 39 13.19 -12.53 1.62
CA VAL A 39 12.05 -11.61 1.75
C VAL A 39 12.33 -10.48 2.72
N GLY A 40 13.20 -10.70 3.70
CA GLY A 40 13.54 -9.68 4.69
C GLY A 40 14.25 -10.25 5.89
N SER A 41 14.45 -9.41 6.90
CA SER A 41 15.04 -9.84 8.16
C SER A 41 14.32 -9.22 9.35
N ASN A 42 14.19 -10.00 10.42
CA ASN A 42 13.65 -9.57 11.70
C ASN A 42 14.80 -9.40 12.70
N PRO A 43 14.73 -8.38 13.57
CA PRO A 43 15.64 -8.28 14.70
C PRO A 43 15.38 -9.45 15.66
N ASP A 44 16.45 -10.15 16.03
CA ASP A 44 16.39 -11.20 17.03
C ASP A 44 16.42 -10.59 18.43
N LYS A 45 15.73 -11.23 19.38
CA LYS A 45 15.69 -10.79 20.79
C LYS A 45 17.06 -10.84 21.47
N ARG A 46 18.04 -11.52 20.87
CA ARG A 46 19.42 -11.69 21.35
C ARG A 46 20.45 -10.84 20.59
N GLY A 47 20.00 -9.82 19.85
CA GLY A 47 20.89 -8.88 19.13
C GLY A 47 21.39 -9.39 17.77
N GLY A 48 20.88 -10.52 17.29
CA GLY A 48 21.14 -11.04 15.94
C GLY A 48 20.10 -10.59 14.91
N ARG A 49 20.30 -10.98 13.64
CA ARG A 49 19.27 -10.84 12.59
C ARG A 49 18.81 -12.21 12.13
N GLN A 50 17.50 -12.45 12.20
CA GLN A 50 16.87 -13.63 11.61
C GLN A 50 16.42 -13.29 10.21
N GLU A 51 16.92 -14.00 9.23
CA GLU A 51 16.57 -13.83 7.83
C GLU A 51 15.32 -14.65 7.51
N VAL A 52 14.44 -14.09 6.69
CA VAL A 52 13.19 -14.69 6.24
C VAL A 52 13.32 -15.02 4.76
N TYR A 53 13.08 -16.28 4.41
CA TYR A 53 13.10 -16.75 3.03
C TYR A 53 11.78 -17.44 2.69
N ASP A 54 11.25 -17.18 1.50
CA ASP A 54 10.02 -17.81 1.02
C ASP A 54 10.32 -18.71 -0.18
N HIS A 55 9.85 -19.95 -0.11
CA HIS A 55 9.81 -20.85 -1.25
C HIS A 55 8.39 -20.86 -1.82
N HIS A 56 8.16 -20.06 -2.86
CA HIS A 56 6.82 -19.79 -3.39
C HIS A 56 6.11 -21.02 -3.97
N LYS A 57 6.84 -21.97 -4.57
CA LYS A 57 6.21 -23.16 -5.20
C LYS A 57 5.62 -24.12 -4.18
N SER A 58 6.40 -24.49 -3.15
CA SER A 58 5.96 -25.36 -2.06
C SER A 58 5.30 -24.61 -0.92
N ARG A 59 5.30 -23.27 -0.98
CA ARG A 59 4.58 -22.38 -0.07
C ARG A 59 5.03 -22.56 1.38
N VAL A 60 6.35 -22.52 1.54
CA VAL A 60 7.02 -22.65 2.84
C VAL A 60 7.84 -21.39 3.10
N ARG A 61 7.67 -20.82 4.28
CA ARG A 61 8.51 -19.73 4.80
C ARG A 61 9.52 -20.29 5.78
N PHE A 62 10.77 -19.92 5.60
CA PHE A 62 11.91 -20.29 6.42
C PHE A 62 12.35 -19.11 7.25
N ILE A 63 12.67 -19.38 8.52
CA ILE A 63 13.41 -18.46 9.37
C ILE A 63 14.81 -19.04 9.54
N VAL A 64 15.80 -18.28 9.10
CA VAL A 64 17.21 -18.68 9.08
C VAL A 64 17.98 -17.75 9.98
N TYR A 65 18.84 -18.32 10.83
CA TYR A 65 19.78 -17.56 11.62
C TYR A 65 21.21 -17.97 11.24
N LYS A 66 21.97 -17.02 10.70
CA LYS A 66 23.28 -17.25 10.08
C LYS A 66 23.18 -18.27 8.95
N ASN A 67 23.40 -19.54 9.25
CA ASN A 67 23.38 -20.64 8.29
C ASN A 67 22.53 -21.83 8.76
N LYS A 68 21.64 -21.59 9.74
CA LYS A 68 20.80 -22.60 10.37
C LYS A 68 19.33 -22.32 10.11
N ILE A 69 18.60 -23.31 9.59
CA ILE A 69 17.14 -23.27 9.49
C ILE A 69 16.59 -23.49 10.89
N VAL A 70 16.06 -22.41 11.49
CA VAL A 70 15.57 -22.38 12.86
C VAL A 70 14.14 -22.88 12.91
N THR A 71 13.26 -22.37 12.06
CA THR A 71 11.85 -22.76 12.03
C THR A 71 11.27 -22.61 10.64
N VAL A 72 10.12 -23.28 10.41
CA VAL A 72 9.41 -23.29 9.15
C VAL A 72 7.92 -23.05 9.36
N TYR A 73 7.30 -22.34 8.43
CA TYR A 73 5.88 -22.06 8.41
C TYR A 73 5.29 -22.44 7.06
N LYS A 74 4.08 -22.99 7.07
CA LYS A 74 3.26 -23.10 5.86
C LYS A 74 2.72 -21.72 5.54
N MET A 75 2.98 -21.22 4.34
CA MET A 75 2.40 -19.96 3.91
C MET A 75 0.87 -20.13 3.78
N PRO A 76 0.07 -19.14 4.21
CA PRO A 76 -1.38 -19.17 4.00
C PRO A 76 -1.68 -19.23 2.50
N ALA A 77 -2.73 -19.96 2.11
CA ALA A 77 -3.23 -20.04 0.73
C ALA A 77 -3.11 -18.68 0.03
N PRO A 78 -2.60 -18.59 -1.22
CA PRO A 78 -2.71 -17.34 -1.95
C PRO A 78 -4.19 -16.93 -1.91
N LEU A 79 -4.45 -15.63 -1.92
CA LEU A 79 -5.82 -15.10 -2.03
C LEU A 79 -6.56 -15.55 -3.31
N ASP A 80 -5.97 -16.43 -4.13
CA ASP A 80 -6.63 -17.08 -5.26
C ASP A 80 -7.80 -17.99 -4.85
N ALA A 81 -7.97 -18.30 -3.57
CA ALA A 81 -9.14 -19.00 -3.03
C ALA A 81 -10.34 -18.08 -2.69
N ILE A 82 -10.37 -16.85 -3.20
CA ILE A 82 -11.62 -16.07 -3.23
C ILE A 82 -12.45 -16.59 -4.41
N PRO A 83 -13.67 -17.11 -4.21
CA PRO A 83 -14.54 -17.54 -5.29
C PRO A 83 -14.69 -16.44 -6.34
N ASP A 84 -14.78 -16.81 -7.62
CA ASP A 84 -14.86 -15.82 -8.71
C ASP A 84 -16.04 -14.86 -8.55
N GLU A 85 -17.13 -15.30 -7.93
CA GLU A 85 -18.27 -14.47 -7.55
C GLU A 85 -17.88 -13.34 -6.58
N MET A 86 -17.03 -13.64 -5.59
CA MET A 86 -16.52 -12.66 -4.64
C MET A 86 -15.51 -11.72 -5.30
N LYS A 87 -14.63 -12.22 -6.18
CA LYS A 87 -13.74 -11.36 -6.99
C LYS A 87 -14.56 -10.41 -7.87
N ALA A 88 -15.61 -10.89 -8.51
CA ALA A 88 -16.53 -10.08 -9.31
C ALA A 88 -17.30 -9.05 -8.47
N ALA A 89 -17.74 -9.41 -7.26
CA ALA A 89 -18.37 -8.48 -6.33
C ALA A 89 -17.41 -7.37 -5.88
N LEU A 90 -16.16 -7.71 -5.55
CA LEU A 90 -15.12 -6.75 -5.19
C LEU A 90 -14.81 -5.80 -6.35
N ARG A 91 -14.60 -6.32 -7.56
CA ARG A 91 -14.40 -5.49 -8.77
C ARG A 91 -15.58 -4.55 -9.03
N ARG A 92 -16.82 -5.03 -8.92
CA ARG A 92 -18.02 -4.19 -9.09
C ARG A 92 -18.05 -3.04 -8.07
N LYS A 93 -17.74 -3.33 -6.81
CA LYS A 93 -17.73 -2.33 -5.74
C LYS A 93 -16.60 -1.31 -5.91
N ALA A 94 -15.40 -1.78 -6.28
CA ALA A 94 -14.27 -0.90 -6.57
C ALA A 94 -14.56 0.01 -7.78
N ASN A 95 -15.12 -0.52 -8.86
CA ASN A 95 -15.55 0.28 -10.02
C ASN A 95 -16.66 1.28 -9.68
N ALA A 96 -17.59 0.94 -8.78
CA ALA A 96 -18.58 1.89 -8.28
C ALA A 96 -17.93 3.02 -7.47
N MET A 97 -16.90 2.69 -6.66
CA MET A 97 -16.14 3.67 -5.88
C MET A 97 -15.33 4.60 -6.79
N ILE A 98 -14.63 4.07 -7.79
CA ILE A 98 -13.91 4.88 -8.80
C ILE A 98 -14.87 5.84 -9.52
N ARG A 99 -16.04 5.36 -9.95
CA ARG A 99 -17.05 6.22 -10.59
C ARG A 99 -17.59 7.32 -9.68
N ARG A 100 -17.71 7.05 -8.37
CA ARG A 100 -18.08 8.06 -7.38
C ARG A 100 -16.97 9.10 -7.22
N ILE A 101 -15.73 8.66 -7.03
CA ILE A 101 -14.56 9.55 -6.90
C ILE A 101 -14.44 10.45 -8.13
N LYS A 102 -14.54 9.90 -9.34
CA LYS A 102 -14.49 10.72 -10.58
C LYS A 102 -15.57 11.79 -10.66
N ARG A 103 -16.79 11.51 -10.18
CA ARG A 103 -17.88 12.50 -10.11
C ARG A 103 -17.57 13.60 -9.10
N GLU A 104 -17.11 13.24 -7.91
CA GLU A 104 -16.72 14.20 -6.87
C GLU A 104 -15.54 15.06 -7.32
N THR A 105 -14.51 14.47 -7.93
CA THR A 105 -13.37 15.19 -8.52
C THR A 105 -13.81 16.17 -9.61
N ARG A 106 -14.76 15.78 -10.47
CA ARG A 106 -15.31 16.69 -11.49
C ARG A 106 -16.02 17.88 -10.85
N ALA A 107 -16.83 17.65 -9.81
CA ALA A 107 -17.51 18.74 -9.10
C ALA A 107 -16.51 19.69 -8.42
N LEU A 108 -15.47 19.16 -7.77
CA LEU A 108 -14.41 19.97 -7.17
C LEU A 108 -13.62 20.77 -8.21
N ASN A 109 -13.33 20.19 -9.38
CA ASN A 109 -12.64 20.91 -10.45
C ASN A 109 -13.46 22.10 -10.97
N VAL A 110 -14.79 21.96 -11.07
CA VAL A 110 -15.68 23.08 -11.41
C VAL A 110 -15.61 24.17 -10.35
N GLN A 111 -15.74 23.80 -9.06
CA GLN A 111 -15.67 24.77 -7.96
C GLN A 111 -14.32 25.49 -7.90
N LEU A 112 -13.21 24.78 -8.12
CA LEU A 112 -11.87 25.38 -8.20
C LEU A 112 -11.77 26.37 -9.36
N ALA A 113 -12.33 26.03 -10.52
CA ALA A 113 -12.32 26.91 -11.69
C ALA A 113 -13.17 28.19 -11.45
N GLU A 114 -14.35 28.04 -10.85
CA GLU A 114 -15.22 29.17 -10.47
C GLU A 114 -14.53 30.10 -9.47
N LYS A 115 -13.92 29.55 -8.41
CA LYS A 115 -13.16 30.33 -7.42
C LYS A 115 -11.95 31.03 -8.03
N ASN A 116 -11.24 30.36 -8.93
CA ASN A 116 -10.12 30.98 -9.63
C ASN A 116 -10.56 32.14 -10.55
N LEU A 117 -11.72 32.02 -11.19
CA LEU A 117 -12.32 33.10 -11.97
C LEU A 117 -12.69 34.29 -11.09
N GLU A 118 -13.28 34.04 -9.91
CA GLU A 118 -13.63 35.08 -8.94
C GLU A 118 -12.38 35.83 -8.43
N ILE A 119 -11.31 35.09 -8.11
CA ILE A 119 -10.00 35.66 -7.72
C ILE A 119 -9.44 36.53 -8.85
N ALA A 120 -9.41 36.02 -10.09
CA ALA A 120 -8.88 36.76 -11.23
C ALA A 120 -9.66 38.05 -11.49
N GLN A 121 -10.99 38.02 -11.33
CA GLN A 121 -11.84 39.20 -11.47
C GLN A 121 -11.54 40.25 -10.39
N LEU A 122 -11.32 39.82 -9.14
CA LEU A 122 -10.93 40.72 -8.06
C LEU A 122 -9.52 41.28 -8.25
N GLU A 123 -8.57 40.49 -8.74
CA GLU A 123 -7.22 40.96 -9.08
C GLU A 123 -7.25 42.02 -10.18
N LEU A 124 -8.11 41.85 -11.19
CA LEU A 124 -8.36 42.88 -12.21
C LEU A 124 -8.95 44.16 -11.60
N ASN A 125 -9.94 44.02 -10.71
CA ASN A 125 -10.56 45.16 -10.04
C ASN A 125 -9.56 45.89 -9.13
N ARG A 126 -8.69 45.15 -8.44
CA ARG A 126 -7.58 45.69 -7.65
C ARG A 126 -6.64 46.53 -8.49
N ALA A 127 -6.24 46.02 -9.67
CA ALA A 127 -5.36 46.74 -10.59
C ALA A 127 -5.98 48.04 -11.14
N LYS A 128 -7.31 48.08 -11.26
CA LYS A 128 -8.07 49.28 -11.70
C LYS A 128 -8.32 50.28 -10.55
N ALA A 129 -8.29 49.83 -9.31
CA ALA A 129 -8.60 50.66 -8.15
C ALA A 129 -7.50 51.69 -7.87
N ARG A 130 -7.90 52.93 -7.56
CA ARG A 130 -6.97 54.03 -7.21
C ARG A 130 -6.98 54.38 -5.72
N SER A 131 -8.00 53.96 -4.98
CA SER A 131 -8.15 54.25 -3.56
C SER A 131 -7.54 53.14 -2.71
N ASN A 132 -6.63 53.50 -1.80
CA ASN A 132 -5.99 52.56 -0.88
C ASN A 132 -7.01 51.79 -0.02
N LYS A 133 -8.11 52.44 0.38
CA LYS A 133 -9.18 51.79 1.14
C LYS A 133 -9.88 50.70 0.33
N VAL A 134 -10.12 50.96 -0.95
CA VAL A 134 -10.75 49.99 -1.87
C VAL A 134 -9.79 48.84 -2.16
N ILE A 135 -8.50 49.12 -2.38
CA ILE A 135 -7.46 48.10 -2.57
C ILE A 135 -7.40 47.17 -1.36
N ALA A 136 -7.36 47.71 -0.14
CA ALA A 136 -7.32 46.92 1.09
C ALA A 136 -8.55 45.98 1.22
N SER A 137 -9.75 46.48 0.91
CA SER A 137 -10.96 45.66 0.94
C SER A 137 -10.96 44.55 -0.12
N ILE A 138 -10.41 44.81 -1.30
CA ILE A 138 -10.27 43.78 -2.34
C ILE A 138 -9.22 42.74 -1.94
N ASP A 139 -8.11 43.15 -1.34
CA ASP A 139 -7.05 42.26 -0.85
C ASP A 139 -7.56 41.30 0.22
N GLU A 140 -8.40 41.78 1.14
CA GLU A 140 -9.04 40.94 2.15
C GLU A 140 -9.94 39.87 1.49
N LYS A 141 -10.76 40.24 0.50
CA LYS A 141 -11.60 39.29 -0.24
C LYS A 141 -10.78 38.26 -1.03
N ILE A 142 -9.71 38.69 -1.68
CA ILE A 142 -8.79 37.79 -2.39
C ILE A 142 -8.16 36.79 -1.41
N SER A 143 -7.78 37.24 -0.21
CA SER A 143 -7.20 36.38 0.82
C SER A 143 -8.16 35.25 1.22
N VAL A 144 -9.43 35.60 1.51
CA VAL A 144 -10.47 34.62 1.86
C VAL A 144 -10.71 33.62 0.71
N LEU A 145 -10.81 34.09 -0.52
CA LEU A 145 -11.01 33.19 -1.66
C LEU A 145 -9.81 32.28 -1.92
N LYS A 146 -8.58 32.77 -1.68
CA LYS A 146 -7.37 31.96 -1.79
C LYS A 146 -7.32 30.86 -0.71
N SER A 147 -7.79 31.12 0.51
CA SER A 147 -7.89 30.09 1.53
C SER A 147 -8.94 29.03 1.16
N GLU A 148 -10.13 29.44 0.71
CA GLU A 148 -11.17 28.51 0.25
C GLU A 148 -10.70 27.66 -0.94
N TYR A 149 -9.99 28.27 -1.89
CA TYR A 149 -9.38 27.55 -3.01
C TYR A 149 -8.37 26.50 -2.53
N SER A 150 -7.53 26.84 -1.55
CA SER A 150 -6.55 25.92 -0.97
C SER A 150 -7.23 24.70 -0.33
N ASP A 151 -8.32 24.92 0.43
CA ASP A 151 -9.09 23.86 1.08
C ASP A 151 -9.71 22.90 0.06
N LEU A 152 -10.27 23.45 -1.02
CA LEU A 152 -10.83 22.64 -2.13
C LEU A 152 -9.73 21.87 -2.87
N ALA A 153 -8.55 22.47 -3.06
CA ALA A 153 -7.41 21.83 -3.69
C ALA A 153 -6.87 20.66 -2.84
N ALA A 154 -6.81 20.83 -1.52
CA ALA A 154 -6.45 19.77 -0.59
C ALA A 154 -7.43 18.59 -0.67
N LYS A 155 -8.74 18.84 -0.63
CA LYS A 155 -9.77 17.80 -0.78
C LYS A 155 -9.65 17.05 -2.11
N ARG A 156 -9.37 17.76 -3.20
CA ARG A 156 -9.13 17.15 -4.52
C ARG A 156 -7.90 16.24 -4.49
N SER A 157 -6.82 16.66 -3.84
CA SER A 157 -5.60 15.87 -3.71
C SER A 157 -5.86 14.56 -2.95
N GLU A 158 -6.59 14.63 -1.83
CA GLU A 158 -7.00 13.44 -1.07
C GLU A 158 -7.83 12.46 -1.89
N LEU A 159 -8.75 12.96 -2.72
CA LEU A 159 -9.56 12.10 -3.60
C LEU A 159 -8.71 11.45 -4.69
N ALA A 160 -7.69 12.13 -5.21
CA ALA A 160 -6.77 11.56 -6.19
C ALA A 160 -5.92 10.41 -5.60
N GLU A 161 -5.45 10.57 -4.36
CA GLU A 161 -4.74 9.48 -3.67
C GLU A 161 -5.66 8.29 -3.36
N LYS A 162 -6.92 8.54 -2.98
CA LYS A 162 -7.93 7.48 -2.83
C LYS A 162 -8.20 6.76 -4.16
N GLU A 163 -8.26 7.48 -5.29
CA GLU A 163 -8.44 6.86 -6.61
C GLU A 163 -7.29 5.93 -6.96
N LYS A 164 -6.04 6.39 -6.79
CA LYS A 164 -4.83 5.56 -7.00
C LYS A 164 -4.84 4.32 -6.11
N GLY A 165 -5.20 4.50 -4.84
CA GLY A 165 -5.32 3.42 -3.87
C GLY A 165 -6.32 2.36 -4.32
N VAL A 166 -7.53 2.75 -4.76
CA VAL A 166 -8.54 1.79 -5.22
C VAL A 166 -8.17 1.16 -6.56
N ALA A 167 -7.62 1.94 -7.50
CA ALA A 167 -7.23 1.45 -8.83
C ALA A 167 -6.10 0.41 -8.79
N ALA A 168 -5.22 0.45 -7.78
CA ALA A 168 -4.16 -0.53 -7.61
C ALA A 168 -4.67 -1.96 -7.30
N TYR A 169 -5.94 -2.11 -6.91
CA TYR A 169 -6.54 -3.40 -6.52
C TYR A 169 -7.68 -3.87 -7.44
N VAL A 170 -7.91 -3.20 -8.59
CA VAL A 170 -8.91 -3.58 -9.61
C VAL A 170 -8.22 -4.23 -10.80
#